data_AF-A0A920RKR9-F1
#
_entry.id   AF-A0A920RKR9-F1
#
_cell.length_a   1.000
_cell.length_b   1.000
_cell.length_c   1.000
_cell.angle_alpha   90.00
_cell.angle_beta   90.00
_cell.angle_gamma   90.00
#
_symmetry.space_group_name_H-M   'P 1'
#
loop_
_entity.id
_entity.type
_entity.pdbx_description
1 polymer ?
#
loop_
_entity_poly.entity_id
_entity_poly.type
_entity_poly.pdbx_seq_one_letter_code
_entity_poly.pdbx_strand_id
1 'polypeptide(L)'
;MVPEGPARNRIEFRHGKPRDLHIHIRGNPMRKGPRVSPGRFLEVLTAGKLKPFQQGSGRLELARAMFTDGHPLVARVIVNRVWEQHFGQGLVRTPSNFGTQGQKPSHPGLLDDLAPRFVTHHWS
;
A
#
# COMPACT_ATOMS: atom_id res chain seq x y z
N MET A 1 7.21 32.05 -17.00
CA MET A 1 8.46 32.30 -16.24
C MET A 1 8.15 32.04 -14.77
N VAL A 2 8.59 30.92 -14.21
CA VAL A 2 8.33 30.58 -12.80
C VAL A 2 9.37 31.31 -11.94
N PRO A 3 9.00 32.01 -10.85
CA PRO A 3 9.97 32.75 -10.06
C PRO A 3 10.84 31.78 -9.25
N GLU A 4 12.16 31.98 -9.30
CA GLU A 4 13.09 31.35 -8.35
C GLU A 4 13.01 32.06 -7.00
N GLY A 5 12.60 31.34 -5.95
CA GLY A 5 12.49 31.82 -4.58
C GLY A 5 11.95 30.73 -3.63
N PRO A 6 12.14 30.85 -2.30
CA PRO A 6 11.95 29.76 -1.33
C PRO A 6 10.49 29.28 -1.14
N ALA A 7 9.51 29.94 -1.76
CA ALA A 7 8.11 29.54 -1.75
C ALA A 7 7.82 28.49 -2.84
N ARG A 8 8.28 27.25 -2.62
CA ARG A 8 7.97 26.13 -3.52
C ARG A 8 6.52 25.67 -3.30
N ASN A 9 5.61 26.15 -4.15
CA ASN A 9 4.25 25.60 -4.32
C ASN A 9 4.23 24.17 -4.91
N ARG A 10 5.41 23.64 -5.29
CA ARG A 10 5.57 22.30 -5.86
C ARG A 10 6.38 21.40 -4.94
N ILE A 11 5.86 20.20 -4.67
CA ILE A 11 6.64 19.12 -4.07
C ILE A 11 7.67 18.67 -5.11
N GLU A 12 8.91 19.14 -4.97
CA GLU A 12 9.99 18.72 -5.86
C GLU A 12 10.47 17.30 -5.52
N PHE A 13 10.20 16.33 -6.39
CA PHE A 13 10.70 14.98 -6.26
C PHE A 13 12.10 14.89 -6.86
N ARG A 14 13.09 14.48 -6.06
CA ARG A 14 14.45 14.20 -6.54
C ARG A 14 14.70 12.70 -6.44
N HIS A 15 15.05 12.08 -7.56
CA HIS A 15 15.37 10.66 -7.60
C HIS A 15 16.55 10.35 -6.66
N GLY A 16 16.49 9.23 -5.93
CA GLY A 16 17.53 8.81 -4.99
C GLY A 16 17.66 9.59 -3.68
N LYS A 17 16.90 10.68 -3.47
CA LYS A 17 16.96 11.49 -2.25
C LYS A 17 15.61 11.47 -1.51
N PRO A 18 15.34 10.45 -0.68
CA PRO A 18 14.15 10.43 0.16
C PRO A 18 14.15 11.61 1.14
N ARG A 19 12.97 12.13 1.43
CA ARG A 19 12.78 13.20 2.41
C ARG A 19 11.44 13.01 3.10
N ASP A 20 11.40 13.32 4.39
CA ASP A 20 10.11 13.42 5.08
C ASP A 20 9.43 14.72 4.70
N LEU A 21 8.10 14.67 4.69
CA LEU A 21 7.24 15.82 4.43
C LEU A 21 6.50 16.22 5.70
N HIS A 22 5.95 17.43 5.70
CA HIS A 22 4.98 17.84 6.70
C HIS A 22 3.57 17.51 6.22
N ILE A 23 2.65 17.31 7.15
CA ILE A 23 1.23 17.23 6.81
C ILE A 23 0.82 18.59 6.21
N HIS A 24 0.27 18.61 5.01
CA HIS A 24 -0.27 19.84 4.41
C HIS A 24 -1.71 20.02 4.85
N ILE A 25 -1.96 20.99 5.73
CA ILE A 25 -3.28 21.19 6.34
C ILE A 25 -4.25 21.64 5.25
N ARG A 26 -5.31 20.84 5.05
CA ARG A 26 -6.30 21.01 3.97
C ARG A 26 -5.67 20.99 2.57
N GLY A 27 -4.56 20.27 2.40
CA GLY A 27 -3.85 20.16 1.12
C GLY A 27 -3.06 21.41 0.72
N ASN A 28 -2.99 22.45 1.56
CA ASN A 28 -2.24 23.66 1.24
C ASN A 28 -0.73 23.45 1.48
N PRO A 29 0.13 23.49 0.43
CA PRO A 29 1.58 23.26 0.58
C PRO A 29 2.29 24.31 1.44
N MET A 30 1.71 25.50 1.57
CA MET A 30 2.25 26.60 2.39
C MET A 30 1.87 26.46 3.86
N ARG A 31 0.80 25.73 4.17
CA ARG A 31 0.31 25.54 5.54
C ARG A 31 0.76 24.18 6.08
N LYS A 32 2.00 24.14 6.56
CA LYS A 32 2.63 22.94 7.12
C LYS A 32 2.11 22.69 8.54
N GLY A 33 1.59 21.50 8.77
CA GLY A 33 1.31 20.94 10.09
C GLY A 33 2.52 20.16 10.62
N PRO A 34 2.31 19.21 11.55
CA PRO A 34 3.37 18.37 12.09
C PRO A 34 4.16 17.64 10.99
N ARG A 35 5.44 17.40 11.26
CA ARG A 35 6.28 16.56 10.40
C ARG A 35 5.71 15.13 10.40
N VAL A 36 5.59 14.52 9.22
CA VAL A 36 5.23 13.12 9.11
C VAL A 36 6.37 12.30 9.72
N SER A 37 6.03 11.40 10.64
CA SER A 37 6.98 10.46 11.23
C SER A 37 7.66 9.64 10.11
N PRO A 38 8.83 9.03 10.37
CA PRO A 38 9.43 8.13 9.39
C PRO A 38 8.39 7.12 8.93
N GLY A 39 8.38 6.82 7.62
CA GLY A 39 7.40 5.94 7.01
C GLY A 39 7.29 4.64 7.81
N ARG A 40 6.09 4.10 7.97
CA ARG A 40 5.84 2.84 8.65
C ARG A 40 4.71 2.09 7.96
N PHE A 41 4.54 0.83 8.30
CA PHE A 41 3.42 0.05 7.78
C PHE A 41 2.08 0.50 8.39
N LEU A 42 0.98 0.05 7.79
CA LEU A 42 -0.36 0.41 8.21
C LEU A 42 -0.70 -0.22 9.56
N GLU A 43 -1.06 0.62 10.53
CA GLU A 43 -1.43 0.21 11.89
C GLU A 43 -2.55 -0.83 11.90
N VAL A 44 -3.61 -0.62 11.12
CA VAL A 44 -4.75 -1.53 11.01
C VAL A 44 -4.39 -2.93 10.49
N LEU A 45 -3.25 -3.06 9.79
CA LEU A 45 -2.76 -4.33 9.25
C LEU A 45 -1.60 -4.89 10.07
N THR A 46 -1.17 -4.22 11.14
CA THR A 46 -0.02 -4.64 11.95
C THR A 46 -0.53 -5.35 13.20
N ALA A 47 -0.18 -6.62 13.38
CA ALA A 47 -0.62 -7.42 14.55
C ALA A 47 0.14 -7.10 15.86
N GLY A 48 1.00 -6.07 15.86
CA GLY A 48 1.89 -5.77 16.99
C GLY A 48 2.43 -4.34 16.98
N LYS A 49 3.59 -4.14 17.63
CA LYS A 49 4.19 -2.80 17.74
C LYS A 49 4.61 -2.27 16.37
N LEU A 50 4.07 -1.11 16.02
CA LEU A 50 4.49 -0.33 14.85
C LEU A 50 5.96 0.04 14.95
N LYS A 51 6.72 -0.31 13.91
CA LYS A 51 8.13 0.06 13.79
C LYS A 51 8.29 1.05 12.63
N PRO A 52 8.95 2.21 12.87
CA PRO A 52 9.34 3.09 11.79
C PRO A 52 10.35 2.39 10.87
N PHE A 53 10.22 2.63 9.56
CA PHE A 53 11.19 2.25 8.55
C PHE A 53 12.49 3.02 8.76
N GLN A 54 13.61 2.33 8.58
CA GLN A 54 14.94 2.84 8.94
C GLN A 54 15.83 3.09 7.73
N GLN A 55 15.52 2.51 6.57
CA GLN A 55 16.42 2.47 5.42
C GLN A 55 15.88 3.25 4.21
N GLY A 56 16.64 4.26 3.80
CA GLY A 56 16.36 5.03 2.58
C GLY A 56 14.97 5.63 2.60
N SER A 57 14.15 5.30 1.59
CA SER A 57 12.76 5.77 1.52
C SER A 57 11.75 4.89 2.24
N GLY A 58 12.19 3.77 2.85
CA GLY A 58 11.31 2.74 3.41
C GLY A 58 10.51 1.93 2.39
N ARG A 59 10.74 2.08 1.07
CA ARG A 59 9.98 1.35 0.03
C ARG A 59 10.24 -0.15 0.06
N LEU A 60 11.49 -0.56 0.31
CA LEU A 60 11.84 -1.98 0.48
C LEU A 60 11.22 -2.56 1.75
N GLU A 61 11.24 -1.80 2.84
CA GLU A 61 10.62 -2.22 4.10
C GLU A 61 9.10 -2.31 3.98
N LEU A 62 8.45 -1.37 3.27
CA LEU A 62 7.05 -1.45 2.90
C LEU A 62 6.75 -2.72 2.10
N ALA A 63 7.55 -3.01 1.07
CA ALA A 63 7.38 -4.21 0.26
C ALA A 63 7.49 -5.48 1.12
N ARG A 64 8.48 -5.57 2.01
CA ARG A 64 8.61 -6.69 2.95
C ARG A 64 7.42 -6.80 3.90
N ALA A 65 6.98 -5.67 4.47
CA ALA A 65 5.86 -5.62 5.42
C ALA A 65 4.52 -6.07 4.80
N MET A 66 4.33 -5.84 3.50
CA MET A 66 3.16 -6.36 2.77
C MET A 66 3.08 -7.89 2.84
N PHE A 67 4.22 -8.58 2.81
CA PHE A 67 4.29 -10.05 2.84
C PHE A 67 4.40 -10.62 4.27
N THR A 68 4.54 -9.79 5.31
CA THR A 68 4.50 -10.24 6.71
C THR A 68 3.19 -9.85 7.39
N ASP A 69 2.94 -8.55 7.52
CA ASP A 69 1.80 -8.00 8.27
C ASP A 69 0.56 -7.89 7.37
N GLY A 70 0.74 -7.48 6.11
CA GLY A 70 -0.35 -7.36 5.12
C GLY A 70 -0.79 -8.70 4.48
N HIS A 71 -0.21 -9.79 4.93
CA HIS A 71 -0.12 -11.04 4.20
C HIS A 71 -1.48 -11.65 3.76
N PRO A 72 -2.53 -11.75 4.61
CA PRO A 72 -3.82 -12.30 4.18
C PRO A 72 -4.51 -11.48 3.07
N LEU A 73 -4.40 -10.16 3.14
CA LEU A 73 -4.99 -9.26 2.14
C LEU A 73 -4.20 -9.34 0.83
N VAL A 74 -2.88 -9.34 0.90
CA VAL A 74 -2.00 -9.42 -0.28
C VAL A 74 -2.22 -10.72 -1.04
N ALA A 75 -2.32 -11.85 -0.33
CA ALA A 75 -2.60 -13.15 -0.94
C ALA A 75 -3.93 -13.14 -1.72
N ARG A 76 -5.01 -12.63 -1.10
CA ARG A 76 -6.32 -12.51 -1.78
C ARG A 76 -6.28 -11.63 -3.02
N VAL A 77 -5.55 -10.52 -2.98
CA VAL A 77 -5.39 -9.62 -4.14
C VAL A 77 -4.65 -10.33 -5.27
N ILE A 78 -3.53 -11.00 -4.98
CA ILE A 78 -2.73 -11.69 -6.01
C ILE A 78 -3.50 -12.87 -6.61
N VAL A 79 -4.11 -13.72 -5.78
CA VAL A 79 -4.94 -14.84 -6.25
C VAL A 79 -6.06 -14.33 -7.16
N ASN A 80 -6.74 -13.25 -6.79
CA ASN A 80 -7.79 -12.68 -7.63
C ASN A 80 -7.26 -12.19 -8.98
N ARG A 81 -6.08 -11.56 -9.01
CA ARG A 81 -5.46 -11.07 -10.24
C ARG A 81 -5.03 -12.21 -11.15
N VAL A 82 -4.41 -13.25 -10.59
CA VAL A 82 -4.02 -14.45 -11.35
C VAL A 82 -5.27 -15.15 -11.89
N TRP A 83 -6.29 -15.31 -11.07
CA TRP A 83 -7.58 -15.87 -11.50
C TRP A 83 -8.20 -15.06 -12.65
N GLU A 84 -8.25 -13.73 -12.52
CA GLU A 84 -8.74 -12.84 -13.58
C GLU A 84 -7.96 -12.99 -14.88
N GLN A 85 -6.63 -13.12 -14.81
CA GLN A 85 -5.79 -13.34 -15.99
C GLN A 85 -6.08 -14.68 -16.69
N HIS A 86 -6.42 -15.73 -15.94
CA HIS A 86 -6.70 -17.05 -16.51
C HIS A 86 -8.14 -17.20 -17.01
N PHE A 87 -9.12 -16.64 -16.31
CA PHE A 87 -10.55 -16.86 -16.57
C PHE A 87 -11.27 -15.64 -17.16
N GLY A 88 -10.56 -14.51 -17.35
CA GLY A 88 -11.10 -13.27 -17.90
C GLY A 88 -11.96 -12.44 -16.93
N GLN A 89 -12.30 -12.98 -15.75
CA GLN A 89 -13.01 -12.28 -14.70
C GLN A 89 -12.52 -12.71 -13.32
N GLY A 90 -12.20 -11.74 -12.46
CA GLY A 90 -11.81 -12.00 -11.08
C GLY A 90 -12.96 -12.50 -10.21
N LEU A 91 -12.63 -13.27 -9.17
CA LEU A 91 -13.57 -13.67 -8.11
C LEU A 91 -14.20 -12.44 -7.45
N VAL A 92 -13.41 -11.41 -7.20
CA VAL A 92 -13.80 -10.04 -6.87
C VAL A 92 -13.70 -9.19 -8.13
N ARG A 93 -14.82 -8.66 -8.61
CA ARG A 93 -14.89 -7.88 -9.86
C ARG A 93 -14.31 -6.47 -9.75
N THR A 94 -13.97 -6.04 -8.54
CA THR A 94 -13.27 -4.77 -8.27
C THR A 94 -11.85 -5.04 -7.78
N PRO A 95 -10.91 -5.42 -8.66
CA PRO A 95 -9.59 -5.93 -8.26
C PRO A 95 -8.71 -4.93 -7.49
N SER A 96 -9.02 -3.63 -7.56
CA SER A 96 -8.32 -2.58 -6.80
C SER A 96 -9.00 -2.22 -5.47
N ASN A 97 -10.22 -2.71 -5.22
CA ASN A 97 -11.01 -2.37 -4.04
C ASN A 97 -11.44 -3.65 -3.33
N PHE A 98 -10.62 -4.10 -2.38
CA PHE A 98 -10.98 -5.18 -1.45
C PHE A 98 -11.54 -4.56 -0.17
N GLY A 99 -12.72 -5.00 0.28
CA GLY A 99 -13.37 -4.49 1.49
C GLY A 99 -14.74 -3.86 1.21
N THR A 100 -15.15 -2.92 2.05
CA THR A 100 -16.51 -2.36 2.06
C THR A 100 -16.87 -1.53 0.82
N GLN A 101 -15.88 -0.95 0.15
CA GLN A 101 -16.06 -0.23 -1.11
C GLN A 101 -15.96 -1.14 -2.35
N GLY A 102 -15.58 -2.40 -2.15
CA GLY A 102 -15.46 -3.40 -3.20
C GLY A 102 -16.75 -4.20 -3.40
N GLN A 103 -16.84 -4.88 -4.54
CA GLN A 103 -17.84 -5.93 -4.71
C GLN A 103 -17.47 -7.15 -3.87
N LYS A 104 -18.49 -7.87 -3.38
CA LYS A 104 -18.26 -9.15 -2.70
C LYS A 104 -17.69 -10.18 -3.69
N PRO A 105 -16.86 -11.12 -3.23
CA PRO A 105 -16.44 -12.24 -4.06
C PRO A 105 -17.66 -13.03 -4.55
N SER A 106 -17.64 -13.44 -5.82
CA SER A 106 -18.65 -14.36 -6.39
C SER A 106 -18.66 -15.71 -5.67
N HIS A 107 -17.47 -16.20 -5.32
CA HIS A 107 -17.26 -17.47 -4.62
C HIS A 107 -16.33 -17.23 -3.42
N PRO A 108 -16.85 -16.75 -2.27
CA PRO A 108 -16.02 -16.39 -1.12
C PRO A 108 -15.25 -17.59 -0.55
N GLY A 109 -15.89 -18.76 -0.44
CA GLY A 109 -15.23 -19.98 0.06
C GLY A 109 -14.06 -20.44 -0.82
N LEU A 110 -14.14 -20.21 -2.14
CA LEU A 110 -13.04 -20.52 -3.05
C LEU A 110 -11.86 -19.56 -2.84
N LEU A 111 -12.11 -18.26 -2.68
CA LEU A 111 -11.06 -17.30 -2.38
C LEU A 111 -10.41 -17.57 -1.01
N ASP A 112 -11.22 -18.01 -0.03
CA ASP A 112 -10.76 -18.39 1.31
C ASP A 112 -9.95 -19.69 1.33
N ASP A 113 -10.15 -20.59 0.37
CA ASP A 113 -9.29 -21.77 0.16
C ASP A 113 -8.00 -21.42 -0.59
N LEU A 114 -8.11 -20.69 -1.71
CA LEU A 114 -6.98 -20.42 -2.60
C LEU A 114 -5.94 -19.48 -1.98
N ALA A 115 -6.35 -18.43 -1.27
CA ALA A 115 -5.41 -17.43 -0.74
C ALA A 115 -4.43 -17.99 0.31
N PRO A 116 -4.88 -18.76 1.33
CA PRO A 116 -3.96 -19.42 2.26
C PRO A 116 -3.09 -20.49 1.57
N ARG A 117 -3.65 -21.26 0.64
CA ARG A 117 -2.89 -22.29 -0.09
C ARG A 117 -1.76 -21.69 -0.91
N PHE A 118 -2.02 -20.61 -1.62
CA PHE A 118 -1.01 -19.89 -2.40
C PHE A 118 0.19 -19.48 -1.55
N VAL A 119 -0.06 -19.08 -0.31
CA VAL A 119 0.99 -18.76 0.66
C VAL A 119 1.75 -20.00 1.08
N THR A 120 1.03 -21.05 1.49
CA THR A 120 1.61 -22.32 1.94
C THR A 120 2.50 -22.94 0.86
N HIS A 121 2.19 -22.70 -0.41
CA HIS A 121 2.99 -23.08 -1.58
C HIS A 121 4.03 -22.03 -2.00
N HIS A 122 4.42 -21.12 -1.10
CA HIS A 122 5.47 -20.12 -1.32
C HIS A 122 5.20 -19.16 -2.49
N TRP A 123 3.96 -18.72 -2.67
CA TRP A 123 3.55 -17.77 -3.72
C TRP A 123 3.68 -18.34 -5.14
N SER A 124 3.56 -19.67 -5.26
CA SER A 124 3.57 -20.41 -6.52
C SER A 124 2.31 -21.25 -6.70
#